data_AF-A0A483TQJ4-F1
#
_entry.id   AF-A0A483TQJ4-F1
#
_cell.length_a   1.000
_cell.length_b   1.000
_cell.length_c   1.000
_cell.angle_alpha   90.00
_cell.angle_beta   90.00
_cell.angle_gamma   90.00
#
_symmetry.space_group_name_H-M   'P 1'
#
loop_
_entity.id
_entity.type
_entity.pdbx_description
1 polymer ?
#
loop_
_entity_poly.entity_id
_entity_poly.type
_entity_poly.pdbx_seq_one_letter_code
_entity_poly.pdbx_strand_id
1 'polypeptide(L)'
;MKLSVINFIIMHRNSIGLVLCLCLILTGVISIIYDRISKNKFITLCSLFVEKFGARPVEALIYQDGGFFFSFMRDAFFIKALYFKENSFHTRGMDNEQIRFIKELPNQYTDWLRVKVRFSVVGIIFLFMMLSVFYLP
;
A
#
# COMPACT_ATOMS: atom_id res chain seq x y z
N MET A 1 -23.94 13.77 -34.90
CA MET A 1 -22.58 13.17 -34.87
C MET A 1 -22.45 12.40 -33.57
N LYS A 2 -22.41 11.06 -33.57
CA LYS A 2 -22.26 10.28 -32.32
C LYS A 2 -20.81 10.42 -31.85
N LEU A 3 -20.57 11.28 -30.86
CA LEU A 3 -19.28 11.34 -30.19
C LEU A 3 -19.12 10.03 -29.40
N SER A 4 -18.28 9.13 -29.91
CA SER A 4 -17.84 7.96 -29.14
C SER A 4 -16.97 8.43 -27.97
N VAL A 5 -17.04 7.75 -26.82
CA VAL A 5 -16.17 8.00 -25.66
C VAL A 5 -14.69 7.96 -26.07
N ILE A 6 -14.33 7.10 -27.02
CA ILE A 6 -12.96 7.00 -27.55
C ILE A 6 -12.56 8.31 -28.26
N ASN A 7 -13.44 8.87 -29.09
CA ASN A 7 -13.15 10.12 -29.80
C ASN A 7 -12.97 11.29 -28.83
N PHE A 8 -13.71 11.30 -27.72
CA PHE A 8 -13.54 12.29 -26.65
C PHE A 8 -12.18 12.15 -25.96
N ILE A 9 -11.78 10.92 -25.60
CA ILE A 9 -10.49 10.65 -24.97
C ILE A 9 -9.32 11.04 -25.88
N ILE A 10 -9.41 10.74 -27.18
CA ILE A 10 -8.38 11.14 -28.15
C ILE A 10 -8.29 12.67 -28.27
N MET A 11 -9.43 13.36 -28.36
CA MET A 11 -9.49 14.82 -28.50
C MET A 11 -8.91 15.55 -27.28
N HIS A 12 -9.14 15.04 -26.07
CA HIS A 12 -8.70 15.66 -24.82
C HIS A 12 -7.54 14.92 -24.11
N ARG A 13 -6.83 14.05 -24.84
CA ARG A 13 -5.81 13.14 -24.30
C ARG A 13 -4.80 13.85 -23.38
N ASN A 14 -4.24 14.95 -23.84
CA ASN A 14 -3.22 15.70 -23.09
C ASN A 14 -3.76 16.32 -21.80
N SER A 15 -4.96 16.88 -21.85
CA SER A 15 -5.60 17.48 -20.67
C SER A 15 -5.96 16.42 -19.62
N ILE A 16 -6.53 15.29 -20.06
CA ILE A 16 -6.85 14.16 -19.16
C ILE A 16 -5.57 13.58 -18.57
N GLY A 17 -4.54 13.38 -19.39
CA GLY A 17 -3.23 12.87 -18.95
C GLY A 17 -2.57 13.80 -17.93
N LEU A 18 -2.63 15.12 -18.12
CA LEU A 18 -2.11 16.09 -17.17
C LEU A 18 -2.83 16.01 -15.81
N VAL A 19 -4.17 15.94 -15.82
CA VAL A 19 -4.96 15.80 -14.59
C VAL A 19 -4.61 14.53 -13.84
N LEU A 20 -4.53 13.38 -14.54
CA LEU A 20 -4.14 12.10 -13.93
C LEU A 20 -2.71 12.14 -13.36
N CYS A 21 -1.78 12.78 -14.05
CA CYS A 21 -0.42 12.98 -13.58
C CYS A 21 -0.37 13.81 -12.28
N LEU A 22 -1.12 14.91 -12.21
CA LEU A 22 -1.23 15.71 -11.00
C LEU A 22 -1.86 14.93 -9.83
N CYS A 23 -2.89 14.13 -10.11
CA CYS A 23 -3.50 13.23 -9.10
C CYS A 23 -2.50 12.18 -8.59
N LEU A 24 -1.66 11.61 -9.47
CA LEU A 24 -0.61 10.68 -9.09
C LEU A 24 0.44 11.33 -8.19
N ILE A 25 0.93 12.51 -8.56
CA ILE A 25 1.89 13.28 -7.76
C ILE A 25 1.31 13.59 -6.38
N LEU A 26 0.06 14.09 -6.34
CA LEU A 26 -0.63 14.40 -5.09
C LEU A 26 -0.76 13.15 -4.20
N THR A 27 -1.18 12.03 -4.79
CA THR A 27 -1.31 10.75 -4.07
C THR A 27 0.04 10.29 -3.50
N GLY A 28 1.12 10.43 -4.28
CA GLY A 28 2.48 10.15 -3.85
C GLY A 28 2.92 11.01 -2.67
N VAL A 29 2.72 12.33 -2.74
CA VAL A 29 3.08 13.27 -1.66
C VAL A 29 2.30 12.94 -0.38
N ILE A 30 0.99 12.73 -0.48
CA ILE A 30 0.15 12.34 0.67
C ILE A 30 0.65 11.02 1.27
N SER A 31 1.00 10.04 0.44
CA SER A 31 1.52 8.74 0.90
C SER A 31 2.85 8.90 1.65
N ILE A 32 3.76 9.76 1.18
CA ILE A 32 5.04 10.06 1.84
C ILE A 32 4.81 10.69 3.22
N ILE A 33 3.94 11.70 3.28
CA ILE A 33 3.60 12.38 4.54
C ILE A 33 2.99 11.37 5.51
N TYR A 34 2.05 10.56 5.03
CA TYR A 34 1.38 9.56 5.85
C TYR A 34 2.35 8.49 6.37
N ASP A 35 3.29 8.01 5.55
CA ASP A 35 4.32 7.07 5.98
C ASP A 35 5.15 7.63 7.14
N ARG A 36 5.60 8.89 7.03
CA ARG A 36 6.35 9.56 8.10
C ARG A 36 5.57 9.64 9.41
N ILE A 37 4.29 10.02 9.36
CA ILE A 37 3.42 10.09 10.54
C ILE A 37 3.19 8.69 11.13
N SER A 38 3.07 7.67 10.28
CA SER A 38 2.82 6.29 10.69
C SER A 38 4.07 5.56 11.23
N LYS A 39 5.27 6.14 11.12
CA LYS A 39 6.52 5.52 11.57
C LYS A 39 6.48 5.11 13.04
N ASN A 40 5.93 5.95 13.92
CA ASN A 40 5.79 5.62 15.33
C ASN A 40 4.82 4.45 15.55
N LYS A 41 3.75 4.36 14.76
CA LYS A 41 2.79 3.24 14.83
C LYS A 41 3.44 1.92 14.40
N PHE A 42 4.32 1.95 13.38
CA PHE A 42 5.11 0.79 12.99
C PHE A 42 6.05 0.33 14.11
N ILE A 43 6.73 1.26 14.79
CA ILE A 43 7.61 0.94 15.91
C ILE A 43 6.81 0.30 17.06
N THR A 44 5.64 0.85 17.40
CA THR A 44 4.74 0.28 18.40
C THR A 44 4.24 -1.12 18.00
N LEU A 45 3.89 -1.33 16.74
CA LEU A 45 3.45 -2.64 16.27
C LEU A 45 4.59 -3.67 16.35
N CYS A 46 5.81 -3.27 15.99
CA CYS A 46 7.01 -4.09 16.17
C CYS A 46 7.28 -4.41 17.64
N SER A 47 7.10 -3.47 18.57
CA SER A 47 7.32 -3.72 20.00
C SER A 47 6.32 -4.73 20.55
N LEU A 48 5.03 -4.60 20.21
CA LEU A 48 3.99 -5.57 20.59
C LEU A 48 4.29 -6.97 20.04
N PHE A 49 4.80 -7.05 18.81
CA PHE A 49 5.17 -8.31 18.20
C PHE A 49 6.38 -8.96 18.90
N VAL A 50 7.41 -8.18 19.24
CA VAL A 50 8.58 -8.65 19.98
C VAL A 50 8.21 -9.10 21.39
N GLU A 51 7.30 -8.39 22.06
CA GLU A 51 6.83 -8.77 23.39
C GLU A 51 6.18 -10.16 23.40
N LYS A 52 5.42 -10.50 22.34
CA LYS A 52 4.77 -11.81 22.22
C LYS A 52 5.67 -12.92 21.68
N PHE A 53 6.51 -12.64 20.67
CA PHE A 53 7.25 -13.66 19.93
C PHE A 53 8.77 -13.61 20.10
N GLY A 54 9.29 -12.66 20.88
CA GLY A 54 10.72 -12.52 21.21
C GLY A 54 11.61 -11.98 20.08
N ALA A 55 11.10 -11.83 18.86
CA ALA A 55 11.86 -11.36 17.70
C ALA A 55 11.01 -10.48 16.77
N ARG A 56 11.67 -9.58 16.03
CA ARG A 56 11.01 -8.78 14.99
C ARG A 56 10.79 -9.62 13.71
N PRO A 57 9.78 -9.31 12.91
CA PRO A 57 9.64 -9.93 11.59
C PRO A 57 10.85 -9.64 10.70
N VAL A 58 11.28 -10.64 9.93
CA VAL A 58 12.46 -10.53 9.04
C VAL A 58 12.30 -9.40 8.03
N GLU A 59 11.12 -9.25 7.43
CA GLU A 59 10.84 -8.21 6.44
C GLU A 59 10.97 -6.79 7.03
N ALA A 60 10.56 -6.62 8.30
CA ALA A 60 10.71 -5.37 9.03
C ALA A 60 12.18 -5.02 9.30
N LEU A 61 13.02 -6.04 9.53
CA LEU A 61 14.47 -5.89 9.76
C LEU A 61 15.21 -5.51 8.49
N ILE A 62 14.98 -6.23 7.38
CA ILE A 62 15.68 -6.03 6.11
C ILE A 62 15.45 -4.62 5.56
N TYR A 63 14.21 -4.13 5.64
CA TYR A 63 13.82 -2.86 5.03
C TYR A 63 13.71 -1.71 6.03
N GLN A 64 14.23 -1.86 7.25
CA GLN A 64 14.13 -0.85 8.30
C GLN A 64 14.72 0.50 7.85
N ASP A 65 15.86 0.45 7.16
CA ASP A 65 16.62 1.63 6.72
C ASP A 65 16.39 1.98 5.22
N GLY A 66 15.49 1.26 4.55
CA GLY A 66 15.20 1.48 3.12
C GLY A 66 14.40 2.75 2.81
N GLY A 67 14.08 3.58 3.79
CA GLY A 67 13.35 4.83 3.60
C GLY A 67 11.94 4.63 3.01
N PHE A 68 11.44 5.65 2.31
CA PHE A 68 10.06 5.65 1.79
C PHE A 68 9.81 4.58 0.71
N PHE A 69 10.76 4.41 -0.23
CA PHE A 69 10.62 3.47 -1.35
C PHE A 69 10.41 2.03 -0.87
N PHE A 70 11.10 1.63 0.19
CA PHE A 70 10.95 0.31 0.79
C PHE A 70 9.97 0.27 1.97
N SER A 71 9.26 1.35 2.27
CA SER A 71 8.32 1.40 3.39
C SER A 71 7.19 0.38 3.27
N PHE A 72 6.73 0.11 2.05
CA PHE A 72 5.70 -0.92 1.81
C PHE A 72 6.26 -2.34 2.01
N MET A 73 7.53 -2.56 1.64
CA MET A 73 8.21 -3.85 1.84
C MET A 73 8.52 -4.10 3.32
N ARG A 74 8.93 -3.06 4.05
CA ARG A 74 9.13 -3.09 5.51
C ARG A 74 7.86 -3.52 6.24
N ASP A 75 6.71 -3.01 5.79
CA ASP A 75 5.42 -3.26 6.42
C ASP A 75 4.72 -4.51 5.86
N ALA A 76 5.30 -5.16 4.85
CA ALA A 76 4.68 -6.23 4.08
C ALA A 76 4.25 -7.40 4.96
N PHE A 77 5.04 -7.75 5.98
CA PHE A 77 4.73 -8.86 6.88
C PHE A 77 3.40 -8.63 7.58
N PHE A 78 3.22 -7.44 8.16
CA PHE A 78 2.01 -7.07 8.87
C PHE A 78 0.82 -6.91 7.91
N ILE A 79 1.05 -6.36 6.71
CA ILE A 79 0.01 -6.27 5.67
C ILE A 79 -0.46 -7.67 5.26
N LYS A 80 0.47 -8.60 5.02
CA LYS A 80 0.15 -9.97 4.63
C LYS A 80 -0.66 -10.67 5.72
N ALA A 81 -0.20 -10.57 6.98
CA ALA A 81 -0.90 -11.12 8.13
C ALA A 81 -2.32 -10.57 8.26
N LEU A 82 -2.52 -9.27 8.01
CA LEU A 82 -3.80 -8.60 8.18
C LEU A 82 -4.83 -8.98 7.10
N TYR A 83 -4.40 -9.07 5.83
CA TYR A 83 -5.32 -9.24 4.69
C TYR A 83 -5.52 -10.68 4.23
N PHE A 84 -4.54 -11.56 4.43
CA PHE A 84 -4.61 -12.93 3.91
C PHE A 84 -4.98 -13.96 4.98
N LYS A 85 -5.54 -15.09 4.53
CA LYS A 85 -5.91 -16.21 5.41
C LYS A 85 -4.67 -16.98 5.87
N GLU A 86 -4.81 -17.75 6.95
CA GLU A 86 -3.80 -18.73 7.37
C GLU A 86 -3.51 -19.71 6.23
N ASN A 87 -2.25 -20.11 6.08
CA ASN A 87 -1.76 -21.04 5.03
C ASN A 87 -2.13 -20.67 3.58
N SER A 88 -2.45 -19.41 3.30
CA SER A 88 -2.65 -18.94 1.93
C SER A 88 -1.32 -18.82 1.20
N PHE A 89 -1.34 -18.66 -0.13
CA PHE A 89 -0.13 -18.47 -0.93
C PHE A 89 0.79 -17.37 -0.37
N HIS A 90 0.22 -16.24 0.08
CA HIS A 90 0.97 -15.10 0.60
C HIS A 90 1.43 -15.24 2.06
N THR A 91 0.91 -16.23 2.80
CA THR A 91 1.20 -16.47 4.23
C THR A 91 1.81 -17.86 4.49
N ARG A 92 2.15 -18.62 3.43
CA ARG A 92 2.67 -19.99 3.52
C ARG A 92 3.98 -20.12 4.30
N GLY A 93 4.77 -19.05 4.37
CA GLY A 93 6.02 -18.98 5.15
C GLY A 93 5.87 -18.27 6.50
N MET A 94 4.65 -17.94 6.91
CA MET A 94 4.36 -17.26 8.17
C MET A 94 3.76 -18.26 9.16
N ASP A 95 4.08 -18.09 10.44
CA ASP A 95 3.46 -18.88 11.48
C ASP A 95 2.00 -18.46 11.69
N ASN A 96 1.11 -19.42 11.90
CA ASN A 96 -0.33 -19.16 12.01
C ASN A 96 -0.70 -18.41 13.29
N GLU A 97 0.07 -18.56 14.38
CA GLU A 97 -0.13 -17.80 15.60
C GLU A 97 0.24 -16.32 15.40
N GLN A 98 1.30 -16.04 14.65
CA GLN A 98 1.68 -14.68 14.27
C GLN A 98 0.58 -14.01 13.43
N ILE A 99 -0.02 -14.73 12.49
CA ILE A 99 -1.14 -14.23 11.68
C ILE A 99 -2.34 -13.92 12.57
N ARG A 100 -2.73 -14.83 13.47
CA ARG A 100 -3.86 -14.62 14.40
C ARG A 100 -3.64 -13.44 15.32
N PHE A 101 -2.44 -13.32 15.90
CA PHE A 101 -2.07 -12.18 16.74
C PHE A 101 -2.32 -10.84 16.04
N ILE A 102 -1.85 -10.69 14.79
CA ILE A 102 -2.03 -9.43 14.05
C ILE A 102 -3.50 -9.17 13.72
N LYS A 103 -4.30 -10.21 13.46
CA LYS A 103 -5.74 -10.07 13.17
C LYS A 103 -6.57 -9.74 14.40
N GLU A 104 -6.15 -10.22 15.57
CA GLU A 104 -6.82 -10.00 16.85
C GLU A 104 -6.46 -8.66 17.49
N LEU A 105 -5.40 -7.99 17.01
CA LEU A 105 -5.03 -6.67 17.51
C LEU A 105 -6.15 -5.63 17.30
N PRO A 106 -6.36 -4.73 18.27
CA PRO A 106 -7.28 -3.61 18.10
C PRO A 106 -6.96 -2.78 16.86
N ASN A 107 -8.00 -2.36 16.14
CA ASN A 107 -7.87 -1.61 14.88
C ASN A 107 -6.96 -0.37 14.97
N GLN A 108 -6.87 0.28 16.14
CA GLN A 108 -5.98 1.42 16.38
C GLN A 108 -4.50 1.14 16.02
N TYR A 109 -4.04 -0.11 16.17
CA TYR A 109 -2.66 -0.50 15.85
C TYR A 109 -2.45 -0.87 14.39
N THR A 110 -3.52 -1.24 13.67
CA THR A 110 -3.43 -1.78 12.29
C THR A 110 -4.06 -0.87 11.23
N ASP A 111 -4.89 0.10 11.60
CA ASP A 111 -5.65 0.91 10.63
C ASP A 111 -4.76 1.73 9.70
N TRP A 112 -3.60 2.16 10.18
CA TRP A 112 -2.64 2.88 9.35
C TRP A 112 -2.09 2.01 8.21
N LEU A 113 -1.94 0.70 8.41
CA LEU A 113 -1.59 -0.26 7.35
C LEU A 113 -2.70 -0.33 6.31
N ARG A 114 -3.96 -0.36 6.76
CA ARG A 114 -5.12 -0.40 5.86
C ARG A 114 -5.20 0.87 5.00
N VAL A 115 -4.99 2.03 5.61
CA VAL A 115 -4.95 3.32 4.90
C VAL A 115 -3.80 3.33 3.89
N LYS A 116 -2.60 2.87 4.27
CA LYS A 116 -1.46 2.75 3.35
C LYS A 116 -1.81 1.89 2.13
N VAL A 117 -2.37 0.70 2.33
CA VAL A 117 -2.78 -0.19 1.23
C VAL A 117 -3.81 0.47 0.32
N ARG A 118 -4.81 1.18 0.88
CA ARG A 118 -5.81 1.90 0.08
C ARG A 118 -5.18 2.99 -0.80
N PHE A 119 -4.24 3.77 -0.26
CA PHE A 119 -3.50 4.75 -1.06
C PHE A 119 -2.70 4.10 -2.19
N SER A 120 -2.06 2.95 -1.92
CA SER A 120 -1.35 2.19 -2.96
C SER A 120 -2.30 1.73 -4.07
N VAL A 121 -3.49 1.22 -3.73
CA VAL A 121 -4.49 0.80 -4.72
C VAL A 121 -4.97 1.99 -5.56
N VAL A 122 -5.27 3.13 -4.93
CA VAL A 122 -5.67 4.36 -5.65
C VAL A 122 -4.57 4.82 -6.62
N GLY A 123 -3.31 4.82 -6.17
CA GLY A 123 -2.18 5.15 -7.04
C GLY A 123 -2.05 4.21 -8.23
N ILE A 124 -2.22 2.90 -8.03
CA ILE A 124 -2.22 1.90 -9.11
C ILE A 124 -3.36 2.15 -10.10
N ILE A 125 -4.56 2.48 -9.62
CA ILE A 125 -5.71 2.80 -10.47
C ILE A 125 -5.40 4.02 -11.36
N PHE A 126 -4.88 5.11 -10.78
CA PHE A 126 -4.52 6.29 -11.57
C PHE A 126 -3.43 5.98 -12.59
N LEU A 127 -2.44 5.14 -12.25
CA LEU A 127 -1.42 4.70 -13.18
C LEU A 127 -2.04 3.96 -14.37
N PHE A 128 -2.93 2.99 -14.13
CA PHE A 128 -3.60 2.25 -15.19
C PHE A 128 -4.54 3.13 -16.03
N MET A 129 -5.25 4.07 -15.41
CA MET A 129 -6.05 5.06 -16.15
C MET A 129 -5.18 5.91 -17.07
N MET A 130 -4.02 6.37 -16.58
CA MET A 130 -3.08 7.16 -17.36
C MET A 130 -2.54 6.35 -18.54
N LEU A 131 -2.09 5.11 -18.30
CA LEU A 131 -1.65 4.21 -19.37
C LEU A 131 -2.77 3.99 -20.39
N SER A 132 -4.01 3.78 -19.94
CA SER A 132 -5.15 3.61 -20.83
C SER A 132 -5.38 4.83 -21.72
N VAL A 133 -5.26 6.05 -21.20
CA VAL A 133 -5.43 7.29 -21.99
C VAL A 133 -4.40 7.44 -23.11
N PHE A 134 -3.15 7.01 -22.88
CA PHE A 134 -2.06 7.13 -23.85
C PHE A 134 -1.93 5.93 -24.79
N TYR A 135 -2.33 4.74 -24.35
CA TYR A 135 -2.14 3.49 -25.10
C TYR A 135 -3.45 2.87 -25.63
N LEU A 136 -4.64 3.40 -25.30
CA LEU A 136 -5.82 3.06 -26.08
C LEU A 136 -5.73 3.69 -27.49
N PRO A 137 -6.01 2.91 -28.55
CA PRO A 137 -6.07 3.39 -29.92
C PRO A 137 -7.17 4.45 -30.12
#